data_AF-A0A959E7F7-F1
#
_entry.id   AF-A0A959E7F7-F1
#
_cell.length_a   1.000
_cell.length_b   1.000
_cell.length_c   1.000
_cell.angle_alpha   90.00
_cell.angle_beta   90.00
_cell.angle_gamma   90.00
#
_symmetry.space_group_name_H-M   'P 1'
#
loop_
_entity.id
_entity.type
_entity.pdbx_description
1 polymer ?
#
loop_
_entity_poly.entity_id
_entity_poly.type
_entity_poly.pdbx_seq_one_letter_code
_entity_poly.pdbx_strand_id
1 'polypeptide(L)'
;WPDGWTHRIRFIKMIPGYPQEAYSHPPGNVRMVQDDHTYRLFDSNGVEIRSGMEDLRQQILDKITGSGRRLEYEQSGRAGIITYCEQDLRIAFDWEFAAGNSVVYIFVPNPGQWEAATHTPLTRREEILDFVGAQVVRDKAPGCTYRIEDGWIDVFSRKSASRKS
;
A
#
# COMPACT_ATOMS: atom_id res chain seq x y z
N TRP A 1 -14.10 21.60 -11.05
CA TRP A 1 -15.17 20.81 -10.44
C TRP A 1 -15.62 21.53 -9.18
N PRO A 2 -16.85 22.07 -9.15
CA PRO A 2 -17.45 22.62 -7.93
C PRO A 2 -18.11 21.48 -7.12
N ASP A 3 -18.32 21.75 -5.84
CA ASP A 3 -19.16 21.01 -4.88
C ASP A 3 -18.53 19.80 -4.18
N GLY A 4 -17.98 20.09 -3.00
CA GLY A 4 -17.52 19.09 -2.03
C GLY A 4 -18.68 18.29 -1.43
N TRP A 5 -18.50 16.98 -1.33
CA TRP A 5 -19.48 16.07 -0.74
C TRP A 5 -19.66 16.35 0.76
N THR A 6 -20.81 16.90 1.14
CA THR A 6 -21.19 17.02 2.56
C THR A 6 -22.06 15.82 2.96
N HIS A 7 -21.53 14.95 3.82
CA HIS A 7 -22.31 13.87 4.42
C HIS A 7 -23.13 14.43 5.58
N ARG A 8 -24.47 14.31 5.51
CA ARG A 8 -25.38 14.66 6.61
C ARG A 8 -25.91 13.38 7.24
N ILE A 9 -25.45 13.07 8.43
CA ILE A 9 -25.96 11.96 9.23
C ILE A 9 -27.01 12.53 10.19
N ARG A 10 -28.22 11.98 10.16
CA ARG A 10 -29.31 12.33 11.08
C ARG A 10 -29.51 11.17 12.05
N PHE A 11 -29.34 11.45 13.34
CA PHE A 11 -29.72 10.50 14.38
C PHE A 11 -31.16 10.77 14.80
N ILE A 12 -31.97 9.72 14.83
CA ILE A 12 -33.34 9.77 15.35
C ILE A 12 -33.34 8.93 16.63
N LYS A 13 -33.69 9.55 17.75
CA LYS A 13 -33.85 8.83 19.02
C LYS A 13 -35.16 8.04 18.94
N MET A 14 -35.05 6.71 18.90
CA MET A 14 -36.21 5.83 18.92
C MET A 14 -36.72 5.65 20.35
N ILE A 15 -38.04 5.59 20.49
CA ILE A 15 -38.74 5.36 21.75
C ILE A 15 -38.85 3.84 21.93
N PRO A 16 -38.74 3.30 23.16
CA PRO A 16 -38.95 1.86 23.40
C PRO A 16 -40.26 1.37 22.78
N GLY A 17 -40.18 0.35 21.92
CA GLY A 17 -41.33 -0.20 21.19
C GLY A 17 -41.49 0.27 19.73
N TYR A 18 -40.55 1.04 19.19
CA TYR A 18 -40.50 1.40 17.76
C TYR A 18 -39.15 1.04 17.11
N PRO A 19 -39.14 0.62 15.83
CA PRO A 19 -40.30 0.45 14.95
C PRO A 19 -41.11 -0.82 15.27
N GLN A 20 -42.43 -0.78 15.01
CA GLN A 20 -43.31 -1.96 15.11
C GLN A 20 -43.12 -2.94 13.95
N GLU A 21 -42.57 -2.47 12.83
CA GLU A 21 -42.18 -3.31 11.70
C GLU A 21 -40.73 -3.77 11.86
N ALA A 22 -40.46 -5.02 11.50
CA ALA A 22 -39.10 -5.53 11.44
C ALA A 22 -38.31 -4.68 10.42
N TYR A 23 -37.25 -4.02 10.88
CA TYR A 23 -36.38 -3.23 10.03
C TYR A 23 -35.88 -4.09 8.86
N SER A 24 -36.29 -3.74 7.64
CA SER A 24 -35.79 -4.38 6.42
C SER A 24 -34.55 -3.62 5.97
N HIS A 25 -33.39 -4.25 6.11
CA HIS A 25 -32.13 -3.70 5.64
C HIS A 25 -32.19 -3.52 4.11
N PRO A 26 -31.76 -2.38 3.55
CA PRO A 26 -31.69 -2.20 2.11
C PRO A 26 -30.79 -3.29 1.49
N PRO A 27 -31.12 -3.79 0.28
CA PRO A 27 -30.34 -4.84 -0.37
C PRO A 27 -28.96 -4.28 -0.72
N GLY A 28 -27.96 -4.72 0.07
CA GLY A 28 -26.61 -4.15 0.11
C GLY A 28 -25.64 -4.96 0.99
N ASN A 29 -25.82 -6.27 0.96
CA ASN A 29 -24.86 -7.38 1.02
C ASN A 29 -23.72 -7.45 2.06
N VAL A 30 -23.81 -6.81 3.23
CA VAL A 30 -23.03 -7.26 4.39
C VAL A 30 -23.79 -7.08 5.70
N ARG A 31 -23.98 -8.16 6.46
CA ARG A 31 -24.50 -8.14 7.84
C ARG A 31 -23.33 -8.17 8.81
N MET A 32 -23.23 -7.16 9.68
CA MET A 32 -22.24 -7.13 10.76
C MET A 32 -22.90 -7.55 12.09
N VAL A 33 -22.26 -8.47 12.81
CA VAL A 33 -22.66 -8.92 14.15
C VAL A 33 -21.54 -8.55 15.11
N GLN A 34 -21.88 -7.76 16.14
CA GLN A 34 -20.96 -7.40 17.22
C GLN A 34 -21.22 -8.31 18.42
N ASP A 35 -20.18 -8.97 18.93
CA ASP A 35 -20.23 -9.78 20.14
C ASP A 35 -19.07 -9.38 21.06
N ASP A 36 -19.42 -8.71 22.16
CA ASP A 36 -18.55 -8.16 23.22
C ASP A 36 -17.41 -7.26 22.72
N HIS A 37 -16.40 -7.84 22.05
CA HIS A 37 -15.22 -7.17 21.49
C HIS A 37 -14.89 -7.58 20.03
N THR A 38 -15.76 -8.35 19.37
CA THR A 38 -15.51 -8.92 18.04
C THR A 38 -16.59 -8.51 17.04
N TYR A 39 -16.16 -8.21 15.82
CA TYR A 39 -17.05 -7.90 14.69
C TYR A 39 -16.97 -9.04 13.68
N ARG A 40 -18.10 -9.69 13.40
CA ARG A 40 -18.24 -10.74 12.37
C ARG A 40 -19.06 -10.20 11.21
N LEU A 41 -18.56 -10.33 9.98
CA LEU A 41 -19.30 -9.95 8.77
C LEU A 41 -19.87 -11.19 8.10
N PHE A 42 -21.07 -11.07 7.54
CA PHE A 42 -21.74 -12.10 6.77
C PHE A 42 -22.21 -11.51 5.44
N ASP A 43 -22.10 -12.26 4.35
CA ASP A 43 -22.62 -11.82 3.05
C ASP A 43 -24.16 -11.86 2.99
N SER A 44 -24.74 -11.55 1.82
CA SER A 44 -26.19 -11.61 1.59
C SER A 44 -26.79 -13.02 1.72
N ASN A 45 -25.96 -14.06 1.68
CA ASN A 45 -26.36 -15.46 1.81
C ASN A 45 -26.16 -16.00 3.24
N GLY A 46 -25.71 -15.16 4.17
CA GLY A 46 -25.45 -15.55 5.55
C GLY A 46 -24.14 -16.31 5.76
N VAL A 47 -23.23 -16.30 4.77
CA VAL A 47 -21.90 -16.88 4.88
C VAL A 47 -20.99 -15.89 5.58
N GLU A 48 -20.35 -16.33 6.66
CA GLU A 48 -19.38 -15.51 7.39
C GLU A 48 -18.18 -15.19 6.49
N ILE A 49 -17.94 -13.89 6.29
CA ILE A 49 -16.81 -13.36 5.52
C ILE A 49 -15.58 -13.39 6.42
N ARG A 50 -14.99 -14.59 6.56
CA ARG A 50 -13.88 -14.88 7.48
C ARG A 50 -12.60 -14.08 7.24
N SER A 51 -12.40 -13.53 6.04
CA SER A 51 -11.14 -12.87 5.63
C SER A 51 -11.29 -11.37 5.36
N GLY A 52 -12.52 -10.85 5.26
CA GLY A 52 -12.73 -9.48 4.76
C GLY A 52 -12.32 -8.40 5.77
N MET A 53 -12.61 -8.62 7.05
CA MET A 53 -12.34 -7.63 8.10
C MET A 53 -10.90 -7.60 8.52
N GLU A 54 -10.15 -8.70 8.49
CA GLU A 54 -8.73 -8.67 8.87
C GLU A 54 -7.93 -7.96 7.78
N ASP A 55 -8.15 -8.30 6.51
CA ASP A 55 -7.50 -7.63 5.37
C ASP A 55 -7.94 -6.17 5.25
N LEU A 56 -9.23 -5.86 5.47
CA LEU A 56 -9.74 -4.49 5.47
C LEU A 56 -9.26 -3.71 6.70
N ARG A 57 -9.19 -4.34 7.88
CA ARG A 57 -8.63 -3.74 9.11
C ARG A 57 -7.16 -3.49 8.91
N GLN A 58 -6.41 -4.40 8.30
CA GLN A 58 -5.00 -4.22 7.98
C GLN A 58 -4.81 -3.11 6.94
N GLN A 59 -5.63 -3.05 5.89
CA GLN A 59 -5.61 -1.96 4.90
C GLN A 59 -6.08 -0.61 5.47
N ILE A 60 -7.05 -0.60 6.39
CA ILE A 60 -7.56 0.60 7.05
C ILE A 60 -6.56 1.07 8.10
N LEU A 61 -5.91 0.17 8.85
CA LEU A 61 -4.79 0.50 9.72
C LEU A 61 -3.61 1.01 8.87
N ASP A 62 -3.24 0.36 7.76
CA ASP A 62 -2.24 0.90 6.82
C ASP A 62 -2.65 2.21 6.12
N LYS A 63 -3.91 2.64 6.22
CA LYS A 63 -4.37 3.95 5.73
C LYS A 63 -4.57 4.99 6.85
N ILE A 64 -4.91 4.57 8.07
CA ILE A 64 -5.20 5.44 9.23
C ILE A 64 -3.97 5.53 10.16
N THR A 65 -3.33 4.40 10.45
CA THR A 65 -1.99 4.29 11.05
C THR A 65 -0.92 4.13 9.99
N GLY A 66 -1.19 4.56 8.75
CA GLY A 66 -0.39 4.21 7.58
C GLY A 66 1.07 4.32 7.90
N SER A 67 1.81 3.26 7.56
CA SER A 67 2.97 2.71 8.27
C SER A 67 4.16 3.68 8.43
N GLY A 68 3.98 4.98 8.20
CA GLY A 68 4.96 6.03 8.09
C GLY A 68 5.69 6.00 6.76
N ARG A 69 5.58 4.87 6.05
CA ARG A 69 6.34 4.50 4.86
C ARG A 69 5.95 5.36 3.67
N ARG A 70 6.89 6.17 3.20
CA ARG A 70 6.79 6.95 1.96
C ARG A 70 8.15 7.08 1.30
N LEU A 71 8.15 7.47 0.03
CA LEU A 71 9.36 7.86 -0.69
C LEU A 71 9.36 9.36 -0.95
N GLU A 72 10.50 9.99 -0.71
CA GLU A 72 10.82 11.34 -1.17
C GLU A 72 11.82 11.24 -2.33
N TYR A 73 11.65 12.08 -3.35
CA TYR A 73 12.41 12.00 -4.60
C TYR A 73 13.14 13.31 -4.86
N GLU A 74 14.44 13.22 -5.09
CA GLU A 74 15.27 14.31 -5.60
C GLU A 74 15.86 13.88 -6.95
N GLN A 75 15.83 14.77 -7.93
CA GLN A 75 16.34 14.50 -9.27
C GLN A 75 17.33 15.60 -9.69
N SER A 76 18.50 15.17 -10.16
CA SER A 76 19.53 16.00 -10.74
C SER A 76 19.98 15.39 -12.09
N GLY A 77 19.37 15.87 -13.17
CA GLY A 77 19.63 15.35 -14.51
C GLY A 77 19.21 13.89 -14.67
N ARG A 78 20.20 13.00 -14.91
CA ARG A 78 20.00 11.56 -15.12
C ARG A 78 20.15 10.72 -13.86
N ALA A 79 20.38 11.34 -12.71
CA ALA A 79 20.54 10.67 -11.44
C ALA A 79 19.79 11.43 -10.34
N GLY A 80 19.80 10.91 -9.12
CA GLY A 80 19.24 11.59 -7.97
C GLY A 80 19.20 10.72 -6.73
N ILE A 81 18.37 11.13 -5.76
CA ILE A 81 18.21 10.47 -4.47
C ILE A 81 16.76 10.04 -4.29
N ILE A 82 16.55 8.81 -3.83
CA ILE A 82 15.29 8.31 -3.30
C ILE A 82 15.48 8.15 -1.79
N THR A 83 14.66 8.82 -0.99
CA THR A 83 14.69 8.68 0.47
C THR A 83 13.48 7.88 0.93
N TYR A 84 13.72 6.68 1.48
CA TYR A 84 12.73 5.93 2.23
C TYR A 84 12.54 6.55 3.61
N CYS A 85 11.30 6.91 3.93
CA CYS A 85 10.91 7.49 5.21
C CYS A 85 9.94 6.56 5.92
N GLU A 86 10.20 6.19 7.17
CA GLU A 86 9.29 5.42 8.03
C GLU A 86 9.43 5.90 9.47
N GLN A 87 8.41 6.57 10.01
CA GLN A 87 8.50 7.24 11.32
C GLN A 87 9.72 8.19 11.33
N ASP A 88 10.71 7.95 12.20
CA ASP A 88 11.96 8.72 12.28
C ASP A 88 13.09 8.14 11.40
N LEU A 89 12.90 6.94 10.83
CA LEU A 89 13.88 6.30 9.95
C LEU A 89 13.91 6.99 8.59
N ARG A 90 15.11 7.34 8.15
CA ARG A 90 15.39 7.89 6.81
C ARG A 90 16.57 7.16 6.19
N ILE A 91 16.34 6.53 5.05
CA ILE A 91 17.38 5.82 4.29
C ILE A 91 17.42 6.40 2.87
N ALA A 92 18.56 6.97 2.49
CA ALA A 92 18.77 7.53 1.17
C ALA A 92 19.45 6.52 0.24
N PHE A 93 18.96 6.44 -0.98
CA PHE A 93 19.50 5.60 -2.05
C PHE A 93 19.78 6.46 -3.27
N ASP A 94 20.99 6.34 -3.83
CA ASP A 94 21.31 6.92 -5.13
C ASP A 94 20.55 6.17 -6.22
N TRP A 95 20.12 6.88 -7.26
CA TRP A 95 19.55 6.25 -8.44
C TRP A 95 20.06 6.89 -9.73
N GLU A 96 20.06 6.14 -10.82
CA GLU A 96 20.41 6.63 -12.15
C GLU A 96 19.55 6.01 -13.25
N PHE A 97 19.34 6.74 -14.35
CA PHE A 97 18.72 6.18 -15.55
C PHE A 97 19.61 5.13 -16.19
N ALA A 98 19.05 3.94 -16.37
CA ALA A 98 19.69 2.82 -17.02
C ALA A 98 19.55 2.89 -18.56
N ALA A 99 20.06 1.87 -19.24
CA ALA A 99 19.95 1.70 -20.69
C ALA A 99 19.30 0.36 -21.04
N GLY A 100 18.84 0.22 -22.30
CA GLY A 100 18.25 -1.02 -22.78
C GLY A 100 16.81 -1.23 -22.31
N ASN A 101 16.54 -2.36 -21.64
CA ASN A 101 15.22 -2.65 -21.09
C ASN A 101 15.04 -2.11 -19.67
N SER A 102 16.14 -1.80 -18.99
CA SER A 102 16.16 -1.17 -17.67
C SER A 102 15.90 0.32 -17.82
N VAL A 103 15.03 0.83 -16.96
CA VAL A 103 14.62 2.23 -16.88
C VAL A 103 15.49 2.95 -15.87
N VAL A 104 15.64 2.39 -14.66
CA VAL A 104 16.41 2.98 -13.55
C VAL A 104 17.12 1.89 -12.76
N TYR A 105 18.35 2.17 -12.33
CA TYR A 105 19.02 1.47 -11.24
C TYR A 105 18.92 2.30 -9.96
N ILE A 106 18.54 1.66 -8.86
CA ILE A 106 18.58 2.24 -7.52
C ILE A 106 19.67 1.52 -6.75
N PHE A 107 20.75 2.20 -6.39
CA PHE A 107 21.87 1.61 -5.67
C PHE A 107 21.53 1.42 -4.20
N VAL A 108 21.75 0.21 -3.69
CA VAL A 108 21.42 -0.17 -2.31
C VAL A 108 22.61 -0.85 -1.65
N PRO A 109 22.78 -0.73 -0.32
CA PRO A 109 23.81 -1.48 0.38
C PRO A 109 23.60 -2.99 0.21
N ASN A 110 24.70 -3.71 -0.02
CA ASN A 110 24.69 -5.16 -0.01
C ASN A 110 24.39 -5.71 1.40
N PRO A 111 23.99 -6.99 1.53
CA PRO A 111 23.64 -7.56 2.83
C PRO A 111 24.72 -7.37 3.91
N GLY A 112 26.01 -7.44 3.55
CA GLY A 112 27.12 -7.25 4.47
C GLY A 112 27.35 -5.79 4.90
N GLN A 113 26.81 -4.82 4.18
CA GLN A 113 26.93 -3.39 4.46
C GLN A 113 25.65 -2.78 5.03
N TRP A 114 24.53 -3.51 4.97
CA TRP A 114 23.19 -2.98 5.24
C TRP A 114 23.05 -2.33 6.61
N GLU A 115 23.37 -3.04 7.68
CA GLU A 115 23.15 -2.54 9.04
C GLU A 115 24.06 -1.34 9.35
N ALA A 116 25.29 -1.36 8.82
CA ALA A 116 26.24 -0.26 8.96
C ALA A 116 25.80 1.00 8.20
N ALA A 117 25.21 0.84 7.01
CA ALA A 117 24.81 1.96 6.16
C ALA A 117 23.42 2.54 6.50
N THR A 118 22.50 1.70 6.99
CA THR A 118 21.09 2.07 7.16
C THR A 118 20.64 2.13 8.62
N HIS A 119 21.48 1.68 9.55
CA HIS A 119 21.14 1.51 10.97
C HIS A 119 19.88 0.68 11.21
N THR A 120 19.54 -0.19 10.25
CA THR A 120 18.36 -1.05 10.28
C THR A 120 18.79 -2.50 10.26
N PRO A 121 18.15 -3.41 11.02
CA PRO A 121 18.49 -4.83 11.01
C PRO A 121 18.44 -5.44 9.61
N LEU A 122 19.37 -6.35 9.30
CA LEU A 122 19.42 -7.05 8.00
C LEU A 122 18.11 -7.80 7.70
N THR A 123 17.41 -8.28 8.73
CA THR A 123 16.11 -8.94 8.61
C THR A 123 15.02 -8.06 7.99
N ARG A 124 15.19 -6.73 8.02
CA ARG A 124 14.26 -5.78 7.39
C ARG A 124 14.67 -5.37 5.99
N ARG A 125 15.86 -5.77 5.50
CA ARG A 125 16.36 -5.36 4.19
C ARG A 125 15.37 -5.69 3.08
N GLU A 126 14.93 -6.95 3.03
CA GLU A 126 14.06 -7.40 1.94
C GLU A 126 12.72 -6.67 1.92
N GLU A 127 12.05 -6.50 3.07
CA GLU A 127 10.76 -5.78 3.10
C GLU A 127 10.88 -4.30 2.72
N ILE A 128 11.98 -3.64 3.10
CA ILE A 128 12.21 -2.23 2.78
C ILE A 128 12.49 -2.08 1.30
N LEU A 129 13.37 -2.91 0.74
CA LEU A 129 13.70 -2.86 -0.68
C LEU A 129 12.51 -3.24 -1.57
N ASP A 130 11.67 -4.17 -1.13
CA ASP A 130 10.43 -4.52 -1.81
C ASP A 130 9.45 -3.33 -1.85
N PHE A 131 9.27 -2.65 -0.71
CA PHE A 131 8.48 -1.43 -0.65
C PHE A 131 9.04 -0.35 -1.58
N VAL A 132 10.35 -0.11 -1.55
CA VAL A 132 11.00 0.90 -2.40
C VAL A 132 10.76 0.59 -3.88
N GLY A 133 11.02 -0.64 -4.32
CA GLY A 133 10.82 -1.06 -5.71
C GLY A 133 9.36 -0.93 -6.16
N ALA A 134 8.42 -1.43 -5.34
CA ALA A 134 6.99 -1.36 -5.64
C ALA A 134 6.47 0.09 -5.72
N GLN A 135 6.91 0.93 -4.79
CA GLN A 135 6.47 2.32 -4.72
C GLN A 135 7.07 3.17 -5.86
N VAL A 136 8.34 2.94 -6.24
CA VAL A 136 8.95 3.60 -7.42
C VAL A 136 8.20 3.25 -8.70
N VAL A 137 7.87 1.98 -8.91
CA VAL A 137 7.08 1.55 -10.08
C VAL A 137 5.71 2.23 -10.08
N ARG A 138 5.03 2.27 -8.93
CA ARG A 138 3.73 2.93 -8.80
C ARG A 138 3.79 4.42 -9.11
N ASP A 139 4.80 5.12 -8.61
CA ASP A 139 4.86 6.59 -8.65
C ASP A 139 5.47 7.13 -9.94
N LYS A 140 6.50 6.47 -10.48
CA LYS A 140 7.36 7.02 -11.53
C LYS A 140 7.42 6.17 -12.80
N ALA A 141 7.13 4.88 -12.73
CA ALA A 141 7.29 3.96 -13.86
C ALA A 141 6.10 2.97 -13.99
N PRO A 142 4.84 3.46 -14.07
CA PRO A 142 3.68 2.58 -14.16
C PRO A 142 3.77 1.67 -15.38
N GLY A 143 3.52 0.37 -15.19
CA GLY A 143 3.66 -0.66 -16.23
C GLY A 143 5.06 -1.29 -16.33
N CYS A 144 6.05 -0.78 -15.58
CA CYS A 144 7.31 -1.47 -15.36
C CYS A 144 7.19 -2.53 -14.25
N THR A 145 8.24 -3.31 -14.08
CA THR A 145 8.44 -4.26 -12.97
C THR A 145 9.83 -4.01 -12.38
N TYR A 146 10.11 -4.52 -11.19
CA TYR A 146 11.43 -4.43 -10.58
C TYR A 146 12.00 -5.80 -10.22
N ARG A 147 13.32 -5.85 -10.04
CA ARG A 147 14.06 -6.98 -9.46
C ARG A 147 15.07 -6.43 -8.46
N ILE A 148 15.16 -7.07 -7.30
CA ILE A 148 16.12 -6.72 -6.25
C ILE A 148 17.34 -7.62 -6.43
N GLU A 149 18.51 -7.00 -6.52
CA GLU A 149 19.82 -7.65 -6.50
C GLU A 149 20.54 -7.30 -5.19
N ASP A 150 21.75 -7.84 -4.99
CA ASP A 150 22.53 -7.55 -3.79
C ASP A 150 22.91 -6.07 -3.67
N GLY A 151 23.27 -5.41 -4.78
CA GLY A 151 23.77 -4.02 -4.75
C GLY A 151 22.83 -2.98 -5.38
N TRP A 152 21.73 -3.39 -5.99
CA TRP A 152 20.80 -2.48 -6.65
C TRP A 152 19.40 -3.05 -6.83
N ILE A 153 18.43 -2.18 -7.10
CA ILE A 153 17.12 -2.53 -7.64
C ILE A 153 17.12 -2.12 -9.11
N ASP A 154 16.80 -3.08 -9.98
CA ASP A 154 16.62 -2.87 -11.43
C ASP A 154 15.13 -2.69 -11.72
N VAL A 155 14.72 -1.49 -12.15
CA VAL A 155 13.36 -1.21 -12.64
C VAL A 155 13.38 -1.31 -14.15
N PHE A 156 12.62 -2.24 -14.74
CA PHE A 156 12.66 -2.53 -16.17
C PHE A 156 11.26 -2.66 -16.78
N SER A 157 11.17 -2.32 -18.08
CA SER A 157 9.95 -2.50 -18.85
C SER A 157 9.79 -3.96 -19.27
N ARG A 158 8.61 -4.54 -19.08
CA ARG A 158 8.24 -5.77 -19.78
C ARG A 158 8.00 -5.39 -21.23
N LYS A 159 8.97 -5.62 -22.12
CA LYS A 159 8.70 -5.55 -23.55
C LYS A 159 7.50 -6.46 -23.84
N SER A 160 6.43 -5.87 -24.38
CA SER A 160 5.37 -6.64 -25.02
C SER A 160 6.04 -7.50 -26.08
N ALA A 161 6.00 -8.83 -25.93
CA ALA A 161 6.36 -9.73 -27.00
C ALA A 161 5.54 -9.29 -28.22
N SER A 162 6.21 -8.78 -29.26
CA SER A 162 5.52 -8.41 -30.48
C SER A 162 4.82 -9.66 -31.00
N ARG A 163 3.49 -9.71 -30.94
CA ARG A 163 2.74 -10.64 -31.79
C ARG A 163 3.05 -10.21 -33.22
N LYS A 164 3.96 -10.92 -33.87
CA LYS A 164 4.07 -10.89 -35.33
C LYS A 164 2.78 -11.52 -35.85
N SER A 165 1.92 -10.70 -36.46
CA SER A 165 0.84 -11.15 -37.34
C SER A 165 1.43 -11.66 -38.65
#